data_AF-A0A452ZHM8-F1
#
_entry.id   AF-A0A452ZHM8-F1
#
_cell.length_a   1.000
_cell.length_b   1.000
_cell.length_c   1.000
_cell.angle_alpha   90.00
_cell.angle_beta   90.00
_cell.angle_gamma   90.00
#
_symmetry.space_group_name_H-M   'P 1'
#
loop_
_entity.id
_entity.type
_entity.pdbx_description
1 polymer ?
#
loop_
_entity_poly.entity_id
_entity_poly.type
_entity_poly.pdbx_seq_one_letter_code
_entity_poly.pdbx_strand_id
1 'polypeptide(L)'
;MFRHVMCHIHAICLLVLQLKKHVVTIDGYKEVPPSKEDLLLQAVAQQPISVGICGSARAFQLYSQGIFDGPCPTSLDHAVLIVGYGSENGKDYWIVKNSWGERWGMKGYMHMHRNTGSSSGICGINMMASFPTKTSPNPPPSPGPGPTKCSAFTSCPEGSTCCCSWRALGFCLSWSCCELDNAVCCSDNRSCCPHDYPICDTARGRCLKGNGNFSSIEGIKRKQAFSKVPSWNGLLELLDQ
;
A
#
# COMPACT_ATOMS: atom_id res chain seq x y z
N MET A 1 -30.55 10.22 17.15
CA MET A 1 -29.70 9.14 17.72
C MET A 1 -29.43 8.17 16.57
N PHE A 2 -28.21 7.78 16.19
CA PHE A 2 -26.93 7.86 16.88
C PHE A 2 -25.90 8.75 16.14
N ARG A 3 -25.26 9.67 16.87
CA ARG A 3 -23.91 10.16 16.58
C ARG A 3 -22.95 9.41 17.50
N HIS A 4 -21.68 9.28 17.09
CA HIS A 4 -20.55 8.82 17.93
C HIS A 4 -20.59 7.36 18.42
N VAL A 5 -20.37 6.42 17.50
CA VAL A 5 -19.39 5.33 17.62
C VAL A 5 -18.98 4.90 16.21
N MET A 6 -17.73 4.57 15.88
CA MET A 6 -16.46 4.60 16.63
C MET A 6 -15.41 5.45 15.87
N CYS A 7 -14.44 6.04 16.57
CA CYS A 7 -13.18 6.52 15.99
C CYS A 7 -12.02 6.20 16.94
N HIS A 8 -11.63 4.92 16.99
CA HIS A 8 -10.54 4.43 17.86
C HIS A 8 -9.70 3.35 17.16
N ILE A 9 -9.23 3.64 15.94
CA ILE A 9 -8.06 3.00 15.33
C ILE A 9 -7.20 4.09 14.69
N HIS A 10 -6.55 4.91 15.51
CA HIS A 10 -5.50 5.83 15.06
C HIS A 10 -4.13 5.28 15.45
N ALA A 11 -3.15 5.44 14.54
CA ALA A 11 -1.73 5.17 14.73
C ALA A 11 -1.28 3.68 14.88
N ILE A 12 -1.56 2.86 13.86
CA ILE A 12 -0.56 1.89 13.32
C ILE A 12 -0.17 2.36 11.90
N CYS A 13 0.09 3.66 11.78
CA CYS A 13 0.53 4.31 10.55
C CYS A 13 1.85 5.01 10.84
N LEU A 14 2.78 4.98 9.87
CA LEU A 14 4.18 5.42 9.99
C LEU A 14 5.19 4.41 10.57
N LEU A 15 5.09 3.14 10.15
CA LEU A 15 6.29 2.35 9.87
C LEU A 15 6.47 2.24 8.35
N VAL A 16 6.68 3.39 7.71
CA VAL A 16 7.02 3.44 6.28
C VAL A 16 8.51 3.17 6.14
N LEU A 17 8.87 1.90 6.22
CA LEU A 17 9.94 1.40 5.36
C LEU A 17 9.56 1.86 3.94
N GLN A 18 10.34 2.78 3.36
CA GLN A 18 10.13 3.25 1.98
C GLN A 18 10.59 2.14 1.03
N LEU A 19 9.89 1.00 1.08
CA LEU A 19 9.96 -0.05 0.07
C LEU A 19 9.92 0.61 -1.29
N LYS A 20 10.81 0.19 -2.21
CA LYS A 20 10.82 0.66 -3.60
C LYS A 20 9.40 0.60 -4.14
N LYS A 21 8.76 1.76 -4.27
CA LYS A 21 7.32 1.84 -4.61
C LYS A 21 7.17 1.47 -6.08
N HIS A 22 6.86 0.20 -6.33
CA HIS A 22 6.44 -0.29 -7.62
C HIS A 22 5.03 0.25 -7.90
N VAL A 23 4.99 1.47 -8.45
CA VAL A 23 3.75 2.14 -8.85
C VAL A 23 3.42 1.73 -10.28
N VAL A 24 2.21 1.19 -10.47
CA VAL A 24 1.59 1.03 -11.78
C VAL A 24 0.73 2.26 -12.04
N THR A 25 0.84 2.87 -13.22
CA THR A 25 -0.06 3.94 -13.64
C THR A 25 -1.15 3.39 -14.55
N ILE A 26 -2.25 4.12 -14.70
CA ILE A 26 -3.21 3.95 -15.78
C ILE A 26 -3.26 5.26 -16.57
N ASP A 27 -3.47 5.17 -17.87
CA ASP A 27 -3.50 6.36 -18.74
C ASP A 27 -4.94 6.87 -18.93
N GLY A 28 -5.92 6.11 -18.43
CA GLY A 28 -7.34 6.42 -18.44
C GLY A 28 -8.18 5.18 -18.07
N TYR A 29 -9.48 5.27 -18.33
CA TYR A 29 -10.41 4.14 -18.30
C TYR A 29 -11.42 4.26 -19.45
N LYS A 30 -12.09 3.15 -19.76
CA LYS A 30 -13.21 3.11 -20.71
C LYS A 30 -14.37 2.35 -20.07
N GLU A 31 -15.57 2.76 -20.44
CA GLU A 31 -16.82 2.07 -20.07
C GLU A 31 -17.25 1.17 -21.22
N VAL A 32 -17.84 0.02 -20.89
CA VAL A 32 -18.56 -0.82 -21.85
C VAL A 32 -20.01 -0.31 -21.89
N PRO A 33 -20.62 -0.08 -23.07
CA PRO A 33 -22.00 0.38 -23.16
C PRO A 33 -22.98 -0.52 -22.38
N PRO A 34 -23.88 0.03 -21.56
CA PRO A 34 -24.85 -0.76 -20.80
C PRO A 34 -25.71 -1.65 -21.69
N SER A 35 -26.06 -2.83 -21.19
CA SER A 35 -26.86 -3.85 -21.87
C SER A 35 -26.27 -4.40 -23.18
N LYS A 36 -24.96 -4.24 -23.41
CA LYS A 36 -24.22 -4.83 -24.54
C LYS A 36 -23.31 -5.97 -24.06
N GLU A 37 -23.93 -7.10 -23.75
CA GLU A 37 -23.24 -8.32 -23.27
C GLU A 37 -22.22 -8.87 -24.29
N ASP A 38 -22.45 -8.62 -25.57
CA ASP A 38 -21.53 -8.91 -26.69
C ASP A 38 -20.26 -8.06 -26.66
N LEU A 39 -20.40 -6.76 -26.37
CA LEU A 39 -19.25 -5.86 -26.20
C LEU A 39 -18.52 -6.11 -24.88
N LEU A 40 -19.25 -6.50 -23.82
CA LEU A 40 -18.66 -6.94 -22.56
C LEU A 40 -17.81 -8.19 -22.76
N LEU A 41 -18.29 -9.16 -23.55
CA LEU A 41 -17.52 -10.36 -23.91
C LEU A 41 -16.22 -10.02 -24.66
N GLN A 42 -16.30 -9.12 -25.65
CA GLN A 42 -15.13 -8.64 -26.38
C GLN A 42 -14.12 -7.92 -25.47
N ALA A 43 -14.58 -7.19 -24.45
CA ALA A 43 -13.72 -6.52 -23.48
C ALA A 43 -13.06 -7.54 -22.53
N VAL A 44 -13.83 -8.48 -21.97
CA VAL A 44 -13.34 -9.55 -21.07
C VAL A 44 -12.31 -10.45 -21.76
N ALA A 45 -12.45 -10.68 -23.08
CA ALA A 45 -11.48 -11.43 -23.88
C ALA A 45 -10.10 -10.73 -24.00
N GLN A 46 -10.03 -9.42 -23.75
CA GLN A 46 -8.79 -8.64 -23.81
C GLN A 46 -8.15 -8.44 -22.42
N GLN A 47 -8.96 -8.19 -21.39
CA GLN A 47 -8.50 -7.95 -20.02
C GLN A 47 -9.63 -8.13 -19.00
N PRO A 48 -9.33 -8.30 -17.70
CA PRO A 48 -10.34 -8.27 -16.65
C PRO A 48 -11.12 -6.95 -16.62
N ILE A 49 -12.44 -7.04 -16.42
CA ILE A 49 -13.39 -5.90 -16.45
C ILE A 49 -14.04 -5.74 -15.09
N SER A 50 -14.01 -4.52 -14.54
CA SER A 50 -14.72 -4.18 -13.30
C SER A 50 -16.20 -4.00 -13.62
N VAL A 51 -17.09 -4.62 -12.83
CA VAL A 51 -18.54 -4.56 -13.05
C VAL A 51 -19.31 -4.32 -11.75
N GLY A 52 -20.42 -3.59 -11.86
CA GLY A 52 -21.38 -3.42 -10.77
C GLY A 52 -22.42 -4.54 -10.76
N ILE A 53 -22.79 -5.02 -9.57
CA ILE A 53 -23.83 -6.02 -9.34
C ILE A 53 -24.65 -5.71 -8.07
N CYS A 54 -25.80 -6.35 -7.92
CA CYS A 54 -26.53 -6.47 -6.65
C CYS A 54 -25.91 -7.58 -5.78
N GLY A 55 -24.97 -7.22 -4.90
CA GLY A 55 -24.34 -8.12 -3.93
C GLY A 55 -25.14 -8.31 -2.64
N SER A 56 -26.14 -7.46 -2.34
CA SER A 56 -27.03 -7.65 -1.18
C SER A 56 -28.01 -8.83 -1.33
N ALA A 57 -28.17 -9.39 -2.52
CA ALA A 57 -29.04 -10.53 -2.76
C ALA A 57 -28.65 -11.75 -1.90
N ARG A 58 -29.61 -12.31 -1.14
CA ARG A 58 -29.33 -13.42 -0.21
C ARG A 58 -28.76 -14.66 -0.90
N ALA A 59 -29.19 -14.95 -2.13
CA ALA A 59 -28.68 -16.05 -2.94
C ALA A 59 -27.21 -15.82 -3.35
N PHE A 60 -26.83 -14.58 -3.70
CA PHE A 60 -25.44 -14.21 -4.00
C PHE A 60 -24.54 -14.37 -2.77
N GLN A 61 -24.99 -13.89 -1.60
CA GLN A 61 -24.24 -14.02 -0.35
C GLN A 61 -23.99 -15.47 0.06
N LEU A 62 -24.94 -16.38 -0.22
CA LEU A 62 -24.85 -17.81 0.11
C LEU A 62 -24.13 -18.67 -0.92
N TYR A 63 -23.67 -18.08 -2.03
CA TYR A 63 -23.07 -18.84 -3.11
C TYR A 63 -21.82 -19.63 -2.66
N SER A 64 -21.76 -20.89 -3.09
CA SER A 64 -20.68 -21.84 -2.81
C SER A 64 -20.06 -22.44 -4.07
N GLN A 65 -20.87 -22.91 -5.03
CA GLN A 65 -20.39 -23.60 -6.23
C GLN A 65 -21.42 -23.61 -7.37
N GLY A 66 -20.97 -24.02 -8.57
CA GLY A 66 -21.81 -24.18 -9.77
C GLY A 66 -22.10 -22.85 -10.48
N ILE A 67 -22.93 -22.89 -11.54
CA ILE A 67 -23.36 -21.68 -12.23
C ILE A 67 -24.51 -21.02 -11.45
N PHE A 68 -24.26 -19.81 -10.96
CA PHE A 68 -25.24 -18.99 -10.26
C PHE A 68 -26.27 -18.42 -11.23
N ASP A 69 -27.55 -18.77 -10.99
CA ASP A 69 -28.70 -18.42 -11.83
C ASP A 69 -29.74 -17.56 -11.06
N GLY A 70 -29.33 -16.93 -9.96
CA GLY A 70 -30.21 -16.14 -9.11
C GLY A 70 -31.01 -16.95 -8.06
N PRO A 71 -32.10 -16.38 -7.52
CA PRO A 71 -32.65 -15.06 -7.82
C PRO A 71 -31.72 -13.91 -7.39
N CYS A 72 -31.65 -12.85 -8.19
CA CYS A 72 -30.81 -11.68 -7.91
C CYS A 72 -31.40 -10.40 -8.54
N PRO A 73 -31.69 -9.33 -7.76
CA PRO A 73 -32.16 -8.05 -8.29
C PRO A 73 -31.10 -7.30 -9.10
N THR A 74 -31.49 -6.20 -9.75
CA THR A 74 -30.60 -5.33 -10.56
C THR A 74 -30.22 -4.02 -9.85
N SER A 75 -30.53 -3.87 -8.56
CA SER A 75 -30.12 -2.72 -7.75
C SER A 75 -28.64 -2.84 -7.40
N LEU A 76 -27.78 -2.18 -8.18
CA LEU A 76 -26.33 -2.27 -8.04
C LEU A 76 -25.87 -1.66 -6.70
N ASP A 77 -25.14 -2.43 -5.91
CA ASP A 77 -24.62 -2.03 -4.59
C ASP A 77 -23.21 -2.58 -4.28
N HIS A 78 -22.67 -3.46 -5.14
CA HIS A 78 -21.37 -4.11 -4.97
C HIS A 78 -20.58 -4.13 -6.28
N ALA A 79 -19.27 -4.07 -6.18
CA ALA A 79 -18.36 -4.08 -7.33
C ALA A 79 -17.48 -5.35 -7.30
N VAL A 80 -17.41 -6.02 -8.45
CA VAL A 80 -16.65 -7.27 -8.66
C VAL A 80 -15.86 -7.20 -9.97
N LEU A 81 -15.02 -8.21 -10.23
CA LEU A 81 -14.17 -8.25 -11.41
C LEU A 81 -14.50 -9.49 -12.25
N ILE A 82 -14.92 -9.32 -13.49
CA ILE A 82 -14.97 -10.44 -14.46
C ILE A 82 -13.54 -10.71 -14.93
N VAL A 83 -13.06 -11.94 -14.76
CA VAL A 83 -11.69 -12.36 -15.15
C VAL A 83 -11.67 -13.34 -16.32
N GLY A 84 -12.83 -13.74 -16.82
CA GLY A 84 -12.98 -14.67 -17.94
C GLY A 84 -14.43 -15.10 -18.12
N TYR A 85 -14.64 -16.07 -19.01
CA TYR A 85 -15.94 -16.68 -19.30
C TYR A 85 -15.77 -18.15 -19.69
N GLY A 86 -16.85 -18.91 -19.67
CA GLY A 86 -16.89 -20.29 -20.11
C GLY A 86 -18.29 -20.72 -20.52
N SER A 87 -18.43 -22.02 -20.81
CA SER A 87 -19.70 -22.69 -21.06
C SER A 87 -19.64 -24.11 -20.49
N GLU A 88 -20.69 -24.55 -19.82
CA GLU A 88 -20.80 -25.89 -19.25
C GLU A 88 -22.26 -26.37 -19.39
N ASN A 89 -22.46 -27.58 -19.92
CA ASN A 89 -23.79 -28.19 -20.09
C ASN A 89 -24.82 -27.30 -20.81
N GLY A 90 -24.37 -26.48 -21.77
CA GLY A 90 -25.22 -25.55 -22.52
C GLY A 90 -25.57 -24.25 -21.79
N LYS A 91 -25.01 -24.00 -20.60
CA LYS A 91 -25.07 -22.70 -19.91
C LYS A 91 -23.74 -21.97 -20.00
N ASP A 92 -23.79 -20.78 -20.58
CA ASP A 92 -22.65 -19.86 -20.60
C ASP A 92 -22.49 -19.15 -19.24
N TYR A 93 -21.27 -18.79 -18.86
CA TYR A 93 -21.04 -18.08 -17.61
C TYR A 93 -19.87 -17.10 -17.66
N TRP A 94 -19.96 -16.06 -16.83
CA TRP A 94 -18.85 -15.22 -16.42
C TRP A 94 -18.08 -15.86 -15.26
N ILE A 95 -16.75 -15.77 -15.28
CA ILE A 95 -15.90 -16.09 -14.13
C ILE A 95 -15.70 -14.78 -13.37
N VAL A 96 -16.40 -14.64 -12.24
CA VAL A 96 -16.41 -13.45 -11.39
C VAL A 96 -15.48 -13.66 -10.20
N LYS A 97 -14.52 -12.75 -10.00
CA LYS A 97 -13.68 -12.67 -8.82
C LYS A 97 -14.30 -11.69 -7.81
N ASN A 98 -14.49 -12.15 -6.58
CA ASN A 98 -15.03 -11.34 -5.48
C ASN A 98 -13.91 -10.94 -4.49
N SER A 99 -14.23 -10.03 -3.56
CA SER A 99 -13.31 -9.46 -2.55
C SER A 99 -13.53 -10.00 -1.13
N TRP A 100 -14.41 -11.00 -0.95
CA TRP A 100 -14.81 -11.55 0.36
C TRP A 100 -13.95 -12.72 0.86
N GLY A 101 -12.77 -12.90 0.26
CA GLY A 101 -11.80 -13.94 0.63
C GLY A 101 -12.14 -15.34 0.08
N GLU A 102 -11.19 -16.26 0.21
CA GLU A 102 -11.25 -17.58 -0.45
C GLU A 102 -12.31 -18.53 0.12
N ARG A 103 -12.88 -18.24 1.29
CA ARG A 103 -13.94 -19.06 1.92
C ARG A 103 -15.33 -18.85 1.31
N TRP A 104 -15.52 -17.82 0.50
CA TRP A 104 -16.77 -17.56 -0.22
C TRP A 104 -16.69 -18.13 -1.64
N GLY A 105 -17.78 -18.75 -2.11
CA GLY A 105 -17.81 -19.36 -3.44
C GLY A 105 -16.70 -20.39 -3.67
N MET A 106 -16.25 -20.48 -4.91
CA MET A 106 -15.19 -21.38 -5.35
C MET A 106 -13.83 -20.67 -5.21
N LYS A 107 -13.25 -20.71 -4.01
CA LYS A 107 -11.97 -20.04 -3.68
C LYS A 107 -12.01 -18.52 -3.92
N GLY A 108 -13.12 -17.86 -3.59
CA GLY A 108 -13.33 -16.42 -3.83
C GLY A 108 -13.89 -16.07 -5.21
N TYR A 109 -14.17 -17.08 -6.05
CA TYR A 109 -14.76 -16.90 -7.39
C TYR A 109 -16.19 -17.44 -7.47
N MET A 110 -16.94 -16.96 -8.45
CA MET A 110 -18.28 -17.40 -8.82
C MET A 110 -18.36 -17.60 -10.33
N HIS A 111 -19.06 -18.64 -10.79
CA HIS A 111 -19.57 -18.70 -12.15
C HIS A 111 -20.97 -18.08 -12.16
N MET A 112 -21.19 -17.00 -12.91
CA MET A 112 -22.48 -16.30 -13.00
C MET A 112 -23.07 -16.49 -14.40
N HIS A 113 -24.32 -16.94 -14.52
CA HIS A 113 -24.96 -17.26 -15.81
C HIS A 113 -24.95 -16.04 -16.76
N ARG A 114 -24.47 -16.28 -17.98
CA ARG A 114 -24.31 -15.32 -19.09
C ARG A 114 -25.31 -15.68 -20.20
N ASN A 115 -25.59 -14.76 -21.12
CA ASN A 115 -26.49 -14.98 -22.27
C ASN A 115 -27.94 -15.35 -21.86
N THR A 116 -28.42 -14.81 -20.74
CA THR A 116 -29.75 -15.13 -20.17
C THR A 116 -30.94 -14.49 -20.90
N GLY A 117 -30.69 -13.67 -21.93
CA GLY A 117 -31.70 -12.86 -22.61
C GLY A 117 -32.13 -11.60 -21.83
N SER A 118 -31.73 -11.46 -20.56
CA SER A 118 -31.91 -10.23 -19.79
C SER A 118 -30.93 -9.15 -20.24
N SER A 119 -31.43 -7.98 -20.65
CA SER A 119 -30.59 -6.81 -21.01
C SER A 119 -29.67 -6.39 -19.87
N SER A 120 -30.18 -6.40 -18.62
CA SER A 120 -29.39 -6.13 -17.41
C SER A 120 -28.43 -7.25 -17.02
N GLY A 121 -28.63 -8.47 -17.52
CA GLY A 121 -27.95 -9.68 -17.01
C GLY A 121 -28.37 -10.05 -15.59
N ILE A 122 -27.86 -11.18 -15.07
CA ILE A 122 -28.08 -11.56 -13.66
C ILE A 122 -27.39 -10.57 -12.73
N CYS A 123 -28.02 -10.26 -11.60
CA CYS A 123 -27.57 -9.26 -10.64
C CYS A 123 -27.35 -7.84 -11.21
N GLY A 124 -27.76 -7.55 -12.45
CA GLY A 124 -27.44 -6.29 -13.13
C GLY A 124 -26.03 -6.23 -13.75
N ILE A 125 -25.32 -7.36 -13.90
CA ILE A 125 -23.91 -7.40 -14.34
C ILE A 125 -23.63 -6.72 -15.70
N ASN A 126 -24.62 -6.61 -16.58
CA ASN A 126 -24.47 -5.94 -17.88
C ASN A 126 -24.77 -4.43 -17.83
N MET A 127 -25.14 -3.86 -16.67
CA MET A 127 -25.61 -2.47 -16.55
C MET A 127 -24.49 -1.45 -16.34
N MET A 128 -23.38 -1.85 -15.71
CA MET A 128 -22.26 -0.96 -15.39
C MET A 128 -20.95 -1.75 -15.44
N ALA A 129 -20.11 -1.46 -16.43
CA ALA A 129 -18.85 -2.16 -16.64
C ALA A 129 -17.78 -1.19 -17.15
N SER A 130 -16.58 -1.25 -16.59
CA SER A 130 -15.46 -0.38 -16.99
C SER A 130 -14.10 -1.06 -16.80
N PHE A 131 -13.10 -0.57 -17.53
CA PHE A 131 -11.75 -1.12 -17.51
C PHE A 131 -10.68 -0.05 -17.69
N PRO A 132 -9.52 -0.18 -17.01
CA PRO A 132 -8.41 0.77 -17.16
C PRO A 132 -7.75 0.60 -18.52
N THR A 133 -7.26 1.70 -19.08
CA THR A 133 -6.46 1.71 -20.32
C THR A 133 -5.00 2.00 -20.03
N LYS A 134 -4.10 1.26 -20.68
CA LYS A 134 -2.65 1.53 -20.67
C LYS A 134 -2.13 1.54 -22.12
N THR A 135 -1.45 2.61 -22.49
CA THR A 135 -0.78 2.80 -23.79
C THR A 135 0.68 3.20 -23.61
N SER A 136 1.00 3.92 -22.52
CA SER A 136 2.37 4.29 -22.15
C SER A 136 3.02 3.19 -21.29
N PRO A 137 4.36 3.13 -21.18
CA PRO A 137 5.02 2.37 -20.11
C PRO A 137 4.58 2.84 -18.71
N ASN A 138 4.86 2.02 -17.69
CA ASN A 138 4.86 2.51 -16.31
C ASN A 138 6.07 3.44 -16.10
N PRO A 139 5.99 4.42 -15.17
CA PRO A 139 7.18 5.17 -14.78
C PRO A 139 8.27 4.22 -14.27
N PRO A 140 9.56 4.53 -14.48
CA PRO A 140 10.62 3.76 -13.86
C PRO A 140 10.43 3.74 -12.33
N PRO A 141 10.84 2.66 -11.63
CA PRO A 141 10.80 2.63 -10.18
C PRO A 141 11.46 3.89 -9.63
N SER A 142 10.76 4.63 -8.77
CA SER A 142 11.32 5.84 -8.17
C SER A 142 12.69 5.52 -7.59
N PRO A 143 13.72 6.34 -7.83
CA PRO A 143 14.98 6.22 -7.09
C PRO A 143 14.65 6.10 -5.61
N GLY A 144 15.27 5.12 -4.93
CA GLY A 144 15.13 5.00 -3.47
C GLY A 144 15.49 6.33 -2.82
N PRO A 145 14.78 6.77 -1.76
CA PRO A 145 15.06 8.03 -1.09
C PRO A 145 16.56 8.27 -0.92
N GLY A 146 17.04 9.39 -1.46
CA GLY A 146 18.45 9.75 -1.39
C GLY A 146 18.95 9.78 0.07
N PRO A 147 20.27 9.66 0.27
CA PRO A 147 20.85 9.54 1.62
C PRO A 147 20.40 10.71 2.51
N THR A 148 19.91 10.41 3.72
CA THR A 148 19.39 11.42 4.65
C THR A 148 20.49 12.42 4.96
N LYS A 149 20.34 13.68 4.52
CA LYS A 149 21.33 14.74 4.74
C LYS A 149 21.26 15.20 6.21
N CYS A 150 22.36 15.05 6.92
CA CYS A 150 22.50 15.51 8.31
C CYS A 150 23.12 16.90 8.40
N SER A 151 24.01 17.23 7.47
CA SER A 151 24.68 18.53 7.34
C SER A 151 25.05 18.79 5.88
N ALA A 152 25.68 19.93 5.58
CA ALA A 152 26.22 20.23 4.26
C ALA A 152 27.23 19.18 3.74
N PHE A 153 27.94 18.49 4.64
CA PHE A 153 29.03 17.54 4.31
C PHE A 153 28.79 16.12 4.84
N THR A 154 27.68 15.89 5.55
CA THR A 154 27.41 14.63 6.25
C THR A 154 26.05 14.06 5.90
N SER A 155 26.00 12.77 5.55
CA SER A 155 24.76 12.08 5.20
C SER A 155 24.72 10.66 5.76
N CYS A 156 23.51 10.18 6.03
CA CYS A 156 23.22 8.81 6.43
C CYS A 156 22.63 7.98 5.28
N PRO A 157 22.58 6.63 5.39
CA PRO A 157 21.85 5.79 4.46
C PRO A 157 20.38 6.19 4.29
N GLU A 158 19.75 5.70 3.23
CA GLU A 158 18.31 5.79 3.01
C GLU A 158 17.52 5.34 4.25
N GLY A 159 16.45 6.07 4.59
CA GLY A 159 15.57 5.74 5.72
C GLY A 159 16.22 5.81 7.12
N SER A 160 17.42 6.37 7.24
CA SER A 160 18.13 6.50 8.51
C SER A 160 17.93 7.88 9.15
N THR A 161 17.83 7.94 10.47
CA THR A 161 17.75 9.19 11.24
C THR A 161 19.14 9.72 11.59
N CYS A 162 19.36 11.01 11.34
CA CYS A 162 20.58 11.73 11.70
C CYS A 162 20.60 12.08 13.19
N CYS A 163 21.33 11.31 13.99
CA CYS A 163 21.54 11.61 15.40
C CYS A 163 22.84 12.37 15.63
N CYS A 164 22.74 13.50 16.33
CA CYS A 164 23.91 14.27 16.73
C CYS A 164 24.69 13.53 17.83
N SER A 165 26.01 13.42 17.66
CA SER A 165 26.90 12.67 18.56
C SER A 165 27.95 13.54 19.25
N TRP A 166 28.19 14.75 18.75
CA TRP A 166 28.99 15.77 19.44
C TRP A 166 28.37 17.16 19.23
N ARG A 167 28.13 17.89 20.33
CA ARG A 167 27.65 19.27 20.34
C ARG A 167 28.70 20.20 20.91
N ALA A 168 28.92 21.35 20.26
CA ALA A 168 29.73 22.44 20.77
C ALA A 168 29.03 23.77 20.44
N LEU A 169 28.95 24.69 21.40
CA LEU A 169 28.34 26.03 21.23
C LEU A 169 26.92 26.01 20.62
N GLY A 170 26.13 24.95 20.89
CA GLY A 170 24.79 24.76 20.33
C GLY A 170 24.74 24.07 18.95
N PHE A 171 25.88 23.92 18.25
CA PHE A 171 25.97 23.29 16.94
C PHE A 171 26.39 21.82 17.02
N CYS A 172 25.91 21.01 16.08
CA CYS A 172 26.27 19.60 15.95
C CYS A 172 27.46 19.42 15.00
N LEU A 173 28.64 19.16 15.58
CA LEU A 173 29.90 18.98 14.84
C LEU A 173 30.05 17.57 14.26
N SER A 174 29.39 16.58 14.84
CA SER A 174 29.45 15.19 14.39
C SER A 174 28.10 14.49 14.49
N TRP A 175 27.83 13.64 13.50
CA TRP A 175 26.57 12.93 13.31
C TRP A 175 26.81 11.42 13.23
N SER A 176 25.79 10.67 13.61
CA SER A 176 25.76 9.21 13.53
C SER A 176 24.37 8.77 13.11
N CYS A 177 24.29 7.71 12.34
CA CYS A 177 23.07 7.22 11.72
C CYS A 177 22.40 6.20 12.62
N CYS A 178 21.13 6.44 12.94
CA CYS A 178 20.24 5.39 13.38
C CYS A 178 19.61 4.73 12.15
N GLU A 179 19.66 3.40 12.02
CA GLU A 179 19.06 2.65 10.90
C GLU A 179 17.54 2.48 11.06
N LEU A 180 16.88 3.57 11.42
CA LEU A 180 15.44 3.72 11.58
C LEU A 180 15.01 5.09 11.12
N ASP A 181 13.82 5.16 10.54
CA ASP A 181 13.14 6.42 10.24
C ASP A 181 12.55 7.03 11.52
N ASN A 182 12.56 8.37 11.61
CA ASN A 182 12.02 9.14 12.74
C ASN A 182 12.44 8.65 14.15
N ALA A 183 13.69 8.20 14.31
CA ALA A 183 14.20 7.60 15.54
C ALA A 183 14.48 8.65 16.64
N VAL A 184 14.23 8.28 17.89
CA VAL A 184 14.63 9.08 19.06
C VAL A 184 16.11 8.87 19.35
N CYS A 185 16.88 9.95 19.28
CA CYS A 185 18.31 9.94 19.56
C CYS A 185 18.56 10.03 21.07
N CYS A 186 18.99 8.93 21.69
CA CYS A 186 19.31 8.87 23.12
C CYS A 186 20.49 9.78 23.54
N SER A 187 20.56 10.14 24.83
CA SER A 187 21.58 11.03 25.38
C SER A 187 22.96 10.40 25.56
N ASP A 188 23.09 9.08 25.37
CA ASP A 188 24.35 8.33 25.45
C ASP A 188 25.28 8.52 24.23
N ASN A 189 24.81 9.26 23.22
CA ASN A 189 25.43 9.46 21.90
C ASN A 189 25.72 8.17 21.10
N ARG A 190 25.22 7.01 21.54
CA ARG A 190 25.56 5.68 21.02
C ARG A 190 24.35 4.86 20.59
N SER A 191 23.20 5.06 21.21
CA SER A 191 21.96 4.35 20.89
C SER A 191 20.86 5.27 20.38
N CYS A 192 19.86 4.66 19.76
CA CYS A 192 18.63 5.29 19.32
C CYS A 192 17.47 4.31 19.53
N CYS A 193 16.27 4.87 19.65
CA CYS A 193 15.05 4.13 19.86
C CYS A 193 14.03 4.39 18.74
N PRO A 194 13.19 3.40 18.36
CA PRO A 194 12.03 3.66 17.51
C PRO A 194 11.09 4.70 18.12
N HIS A 195 10.38 5.43 17.27
CA HIS A 195 9.34 6.38 17.69
C HIS A 195 8.29 5.75 18.63
N ASP A 196 7.95 4.47 18.43
CA ASP A 196 6.98 3.73 19.26
C ASP A 196 7.47 3.36 20.68
N TYR A 197 8.78 3.48 20.92
CA TYR A 197 9.45 3.23 22.20
C TYR A 197 10.35 4.44 22.56
N PRO A 198 9.79 5.65 22.69
CA PRO A 198 10.57 6.89 22.65
C PRO A 198 11.42 7.15 23.91
N ILE A 199 11.27 6.34 24.97
CA ILE A 199 11.96 6.52 26.24
C ILE A 199 13.25 5.70 26.25
N CYS A 200 14.40 6.36 26.23
CA CYS A 200 15.71 5.71 26.33
C CYS A 200 16.08 5.40 27.79
N ASP A 201 16.10 4.12 28.18
CA ASP A 201 16.84 3.64 29.35
C ASP A 201 18.29 3.37 28.93
N THR A 202 19.12 4.41 28.97
CA THR A 202 20.54 4.35 28.59
C THR A 202 21.39 3.54 29.57
N ALA A 203 20.94 3.36 30.82
CA ALA A 203 21.63 2.55 31.82
C ALA A 203 21.51 1.05 31.52
N ARG A 204 20.38 0.62 30.95
CA ARG A 204 20.13 -0.78 30.54
C ARG A 204 20.27 -1.03 29.03
N GLY A 205 20.46 0.03 28.23
CA GLY A 205 20.49 -0.05 26.77
C GLY A 205 19.14 -0.46 26.16
N ARG A 206 18.02 0.02 26.73
CA ARG A 206 16.66 -0.38 26.32
C ARG A 206 15.79 0.82 25.94
N CYS A 207 14.79 0.56 25.11
CA CYS A 207 13.76 1.51 24.71
C CYS A 207 12.42 1.10 25.34
N LEU A 208 11.75 2.03 26.02
CA LEU A 208 10.52 1.77 26.79
C LEU A 208 9.31 2.46 26.15
N LYS A 209 8.14 1.82 26.27
CA LYS A 209 6.86 2.36 25.79
C LYS A 209 6.16 3.14 26.90
N GLY A 210 5.90 4.43 26.67
CA GLY A 210 5.48 5.38 27.72
C GLY A 210 4.03 5.30 28.22
N ASN A 211 3.31 4.18 28.07
CA ASN A 211 1.87 4.12 28.34
C ASN A 211 1.45 2.86 29.14
N GLY A 212 1.91 2.75 30.38
CA GLY A 212 1.42 1.79 31.38
C GLY A 212 1.87 0.32 31.25
N ASN A 213 2.18 -0.15 30.03
CA ASN A 213 2.76 -1.48 29.81
C ASN A 213 4.29 -1.44 29.84
N PHE A 214 4.92 -2.28 30.67
CA PHE A 214 6.38 -2.47 30.71
C PHE A 214 6.90 -3.31 29.52
N SER A 215 6.53 -2.92 28.30
CA SER A 215 7.11 -3.46 27.07
C SER A 215 8.41 -2.72 26.78
N SER A 216 9.50 -3.48 26.63
CA SER A 216 10.83 -2.94 26.35
C SER A 216 11.54 -3.71 25.26
N ILE A 217 12.22 -3.00 24.38
CA ILE A 217 13.08 -3.56 23.32
C ILE A 217 14.53 -3.12 23.54
N GLU A 218 15.47 -3.76 22.87
CA GLU A 218 16.89 -3.35 22.91
C GLU A 218 17.10 -2.06 22.09
N GLY A 219 17.96 -1.17 22.59
CA GLY A 219 18.34 0.06 21.89
C GLY A 219 19.25 -0.21 20.70
N ILE A 220 18.98 0.45 19.57
CA ILE A 220 19.73 0.22 18.33
C ILE A 220 21.00 1.06 18.34
N LYS A 221 22.14 0.44 18.07
CA LYS A 221 23.45 1.12 18.02
C LYS A 221 23.54 1.99 16.78
N ARG A 222 23.94 3.24 16.95
CA ARG A 222 24.21 4.16 15.84
C ARG A 222 25.47 3.74 15.08
N LYS A 223 25.46 3.93 13.77
CA LYS A 223 26.65 3.80 12.90
C LYS A 223 27.25 5.17 12.61
N GLN A 224 28.53 5.24 12.25
CA GLN A 224 29.13 6.52 11.83
C GLN A 224 28.46 7.02 10.55
N ALA A 225 28.24 8.34 10.44
CA ALA A 225 27.69 8.93 9.23
C ALA A 225 28.76 9.13 8.16
N PHE A 226 28.37 9.10 6.88
CA PHE A 226 29.30 9.34 5.78
C PHE A 226 29.61 10.84 5.72
N SER A 227 30.85 11.21 6.03
CA SER A 227 31.39 12.56 5.90
C SER A 227 32.22 12.68 4.62
N LYS A 228 31.79 13.55 3.70
CA LYS A 228 32.65 14.02 2.60
C LYS A 228 33.55 15.12 3.15
N VAL A 229 34.72 14.75 3.67
CA VAL A 229 35.75 15.72 4.03
C VAL A 229 36.25 16.38 2.74
N PRO A 230 36.24 17.71 2.61
CA PRO A 230 36.94 18.39 1.52
C PRO A 230 38.42 17.99 1.56
N SER A 231 39.02 17.69 0.41
CA SER A 231 40.46 17.41 0.37
C SER A 231 41.23 18.62 0.89
N TRP A 232 42.13 18.39 1.86
CA TRP A 232 42.95 19.44 2.49
C TRP A 232 43.93 20.12 1.52
N ASN A 233 43.97 19.69 0.25
CA ASN A 233 44.73 20.34 -0.80
C ASN A 233 44.10 21.67 -1.28
N GLY A 234 42.82 21.94 -0.97
CA GLY A 234 42.10 23.13 -1.45
C GLY A 234 42.06 24.34 -0.50
N LEU A 235 42.62 24.24 0.70
CA LEU A 235 42.59 25.34 1.70
C LEU A 235 43.90 26.15 1.75
N LEU A 236 44.98 25.65 1.14
CA LEU A 236 46.28 26.31 1.11
C LEU A 236 46.44 27.36 -0.01
N GLU A 237 45.56 27.37 -1.02
CA GLU A 237 45.56 28.39 -2.10
C GLU A 237 44.84 29.70 -1.72
N LEU A 238 44.24 29.80 -0.52
CA LEU A 238 43.51 30.99 -0.05
C LEU A 238 44.23 31.76 1.07
N LEU A 239 45.52 31.46 1.30
CA LEU A 239 46.37 32.17 2.28
C LEU A 239 47.70 32.66 1.66
N ASP A 240 47.78 32.73 0.32
CA ASP A 240 48.94 33.27 -0.43
C ASP A 240 48.50 34.33 -1.48
N GLN A 241 47.57 35.21 -1.05
CA GLN A 241 47.23 36.50 -1.68
C GLN A 241 47.07 37.59 -0.62
#